data_AF-A0A538CVC6-F1
#
_entry.id   AF-A0A538CVC6-F1
#
_cell.length_a   1.000
_cell.length_b   1.000
_cell.length_c   1.000
_cell.angle_alpha   90.00
_cell.angle_beta   90.00
_cell.angle_gamma   90.00
#
_symmetry.space_group_name_H-M   'P 1'
#
loop_
_entity.id
_entity.type
_entity.pdbx_description
1 polymer ?
#
loop_
_entity_poly.entity_id
_entity_poly.type
_entity_poly.pdbx_seq_one_letter_code
_entity_poly.pdbx_strand_id
1 'polypeptide(L)'
;MRRLSFAFVLAALLAVAVPAVAKDTVFQTPSKRIACRVYNDGSGLVIRCDLFFLNDRAVRMTRHGKARLIHVTDTIGDPKAPVLGYGKTKRVGPFTCTSRRTGLSCHNRNGHGFTVSRERQTVH
;
A
#
# COMPACT_ATOMS: atom_id res chain seq x y z
N MET A 1 -0.27 25.11 -65.86
CA MET A 1 0.49 24.57 -64.71
C MET A 1 -0.37 24.66 -63.46
N ARG A 2 -0.74 23.51 -62.91
CA ARG A 2 -1.78 23.29 -61.90
C ARG A 2 -1.16 23.43 -60.50
N ARG A 3 -1.53 24.44 -59.71
CA ARG A 3 -1.12 24.53 -58.30
C ARG A 3 -2.29 24.08 -57.43
N LEU A 4 -2.24 22.83 -56.98
CA LEU A 4 -3.11 22.30 -55.93
C LEU A 4 -2.63 22.88 -54.60
N SER A 5 -3.40 23.79 -54.01
CA SER A 5 -3.15 24.30 -52.66
C SER A 5 -3.69 23.31 -51.64
N PHE A 6 -2.78 22.73 -50.87
CA PHE A 6 -3.01 21.78 -49.78
C PHE A 6 -3.77 22.40 -48.61
N ALA A 7 -4.60 21.55 -48.00
CA ALA A 7 -5.42 21.79 -46.81
C ALA A 7 -4.60 22.10 -45.54
N PHE A 8 -5.23 22.78 -44.59
CA PHE A 8 -4.91 22.65 -43.16
C PHE A 8 -6.21 22.79 -42.33
N VAL A 9 -6.87 21.66 -42.08
CA VAL A 9 -7.90 21.57 -41.03
C VAL A 9 -7.17 21.31 -39.72
N LEU A 10 -7.02 22.33 -38.89
CA LEU A 10 -6.37 22.23 -37.58
C LEU A 10 -7.42 21.75 -36.54
N ALA A 11 -7.51 20.45 -36.33
CA ALA A 11 -8.31 19.88 -35.24
C ALA A 11 -7.50 19.97 -33.93
N ALA A 12 -7.85 20.93 -33.06
CA ALA A 12 -7.22 21.07 -31.74
C ALA A 12 -7.73 19.97 -30.78
N LEU A 13 -6.87 18.99 -30.49
CA LEU A 13 -7.07 17.98 -29.44
C LEU A 13 -6.84 18.62 -28.07
N LEU A 14 -7.91 18.89 -27.32
CA LEU A 14 -7.86 19.24 -25.89
C LEU A 14 -7.46 17.99 -25.08
N ALA A 15 -6.17 17.88 -24.75
CA ALA A 15 -5.68 16.85 -23.82
C ALA A 15 -6.16 17.16 -22.39
N VAL A 16 -7.17 16.44 -21.92
CA VAL A 16 -7.59 16.51 -20.51
C VAL A 16 -6.53 15.76 -19.68
N ALA A 17 -5.72 16.49 -18.93
CA ALA A 17 -4.76 15.90 -18.01
C ALA A 17 -5.51 15.19 -16.88
N VAL A 18 -5.54 13.85 -16.90
CA VAL A 18 -5.96 13.06 -15.75
C VAL A 18 -4.89 13.15 -14.66
N PRO A 19 -5.23 13.52 -13.42
CA PRO A 19 -4.27 13.54 -12.33
C PRO A 19 -3.78 12.10 -12.09
N ALA A 20 -2.46 11.92 -12.08
CA ALA A 20 -1.85 10.66 -11.70
C ALA A 20 -2.04 10.45 -10.19
N VAL A 21 -2.90 9.51 -9.79
CA VAL A 21 -2.99 9.09 -8.40
C VAL A 21 -1.69 8.38 -8.04
N ALA A 22 -0.83 9.05 -7.25
CA ALA A 22 0.34 8.41 -6.68
C ALA A 22 -0.12 7.22 -5.82
N LYS A 23 0.38 6.02 -6.12
CA LYS A 23 0.12 4.84 -5.28
C LYS A 23 0.96 4.98 -4.02
N ASP A 24 0.35 5.49 -2.94
CA ASP A 24 1.07 5.54 -1.66
C ASP A 24 1.55 4.16 -1.29
N THR A 25 2.82 4.06 -0.93
CA THR A 25 3.44 2.84 -0.40
C THR A 25 3.40 2.79 1.12
N VAL A 26 2.99 3.88 1.76
CA VAL A 26 2.86 4.02 3.21
C VAL A 26 1.42 4.29 3.61
N PHE A 27 1.01 3.78 4.77
CA PHE A 27 -0.23 4.15 5.41
C PHE A 27 -0.20 3.80 6.89
N GLN A 28 -1.13 4.36 7.65
CA GLN A 28 -1.35 4.03 9.05
C GLN A 28 -2.84 3.76 9.32
N THR A 29 -3.12 2.99 10.37
CA THR A 29 -4.51 2.81 10.84
C THR A 29 -5.01 4.06 11.57
N PRO A 30 -6.33 4.26 11.72
CA PRO A 30 -6.86 5.45 12.37
C PRO A 30 -6.42 5.61 13.83
N SER A 31 -6.17 4.50 14.53
CA SER A 31 -5.62 4.53 15.89
C SER A 31 -4.14 4.91 15.95
N LYS A 32 -3.44 4.96 14.80
CA LYS A 32 -1.99 5.20 14.67
C LYS A 32 -1.12 4.18 15.42
N ARG A 33 -1.71 3.03 15.78
CA ARG A 33 -1.01 1.95 16.49
C ARG A 33 -0.41 0.91 15.54
N ILE A 34 -0.73 0.99 14.24
CA ILE A 34 -0.17 0.16 13.18
C ILE A 34 0.23 1.07 12.02
N ALA A 35 1.50 1.04 11.63
CA ALA A 35 2.00 1.75 10.45
C ALA A 35 2.64 0.77 9.47
N CYS A 36 2.30 0.88 8.20
CA CYS A 36 2.71 -0.05 7.17
C CYS A 36 3.46 0.67 6.04
N ARG A 37 4.46 -0.01 5.50
CA ARG A 37 5.24 0.44 4.34
C ARG A 37 5.48 -0.73 3.40
N VAL A 38 5.33 -0.46 2.11
CA VAL A 38 5.74 -1.32 1.02
C VAL A 38 7.06 -0.82 0.45
N TYR A 39 8.04 -1.70 0.36
CA TYR A 39 9.36 -1.40 -0.20
C TYR A 39 9.94 -2.63 -0.88
N ASN A 40 11.04 -2.46 -1.60
CA ASN A 40 11.82 -3.55 -2.15
C ASN A 40 13.02 -3.81 -1.24
N ASP A 41 13.20 -5.05 -0.78
CA ASP A 41 14.31 -5.44 0.09
C ASP A 41 15.48 -6.13 -0.66
N GLY A 42 15.48 -6.04 -1.99
CA GLY A 42 16.43 -6.71 -2.88
C GLY A 42 15.92 -8.08 -3.37
N SER A 43 15.08 -8.77 -2.59
CA SER A 43 14.46 -10.03 -2.99
C SER A 43 13.08 -9.87 -3.63
N GLY A 44 12.50 -8.67 -3.53
CA GLY A 44 11.23 -8.31 -4.12
C GLY A 44 10.43 -7.35 -3.25
N LEU A 45 9.18 -7.10 -3.65
CA LEU A 45 8.30 -6.24 -2.86
C LEU A 45 7.83 -6.95 -1.59
N VAL A 46 8.00 -6.25 -0.47
CA VAL A 46 7.56 -6.64 0.86
C VAL A 46 6.65 -5.58 1.44
N ILE A 47 5.66 -6.01 2.22
CA ILE A 47 4.95 -5.15 3.16
C ILE A 47 5.47 -5.47 4.56
N ARG A 48 5.85 -4.42 5.30
CA ARG A 48 6.08 -4.48 6.73
C ARG A 48 5.07 -3.59 7.41
N CYS A 49 4.56 -4.03 8.55
CA CYS A 49 3.70 -3.24 9.43
C CYS A 49 4.25 -3.28 10.86
N ASP A 50 4.71 -2.14 11.36
CA ASP A 50 5.15 -1.98 12.75
C ASP A 50 3.93 -1.93 13.68
N LEU A 51 4.02 -2.63 14.82
CA LEU A 51 2.93 -2.78 15.78
C LEU A 51 3.30 -2.04 17.08
N PHE A 52 2.97 -0.76 17.19
CA PHE A 52 3.36 0.12 18.31
C PHE A 52 2.73 -0.21 19.67
N PHE A 53 1.99 -1.31 19.76
CA PHE A 53 1.42 -1.85 20.99
C PHE A 53 2.13 -3.11 21.47
N LEU A 54 3.15 -3.55 20.74
CA LEU A 54 4.07 -4.61 21.14
C LEU A 54 5.48 -4.02 21.22
N ASN A 55 6.33 -4.64 22.02
CA ASN A 55 7.73 -4.24 22.12
C ASN A 55 8.50 -4.78 20.91
N ASP A 56 8.89 -3.88 20.00
CA ASP A 56 9.77 -4.17 18.86
C ASP A 56 9.29 -5.27 17.91
N ARG A 57 7.97 -5.31 17.66
CA ARG A 57 7.34 -6.28 16.75
C ARG A 57 6.78 -5.63 15.49
N ALA A 58 6.98 -6.33 14.39
CA ALA A 58 6.32 -6.06 13.13
C ALA A 58 5.78 -7.34 12.49
N VAL A 59 4.83 -7.20 11.57
CA VAL A 59 4.50 -8.28 10.61
C VAL A 59 5.13 -7.95 9.27
N ARG A 60 5.77 -8.93 8.67
CA ARG A 60 6.34 -8.85 7.32
C ARG A 60 5.70 -9.89 6.42
N MET A 61 5.38 -9.52 5.19
CA MET A 61 4.88 -10.43 4.17
C MET A 61 5.44 -10.04 2.80
N THR A 62 5.92 -11.02 2.04
CA THR A 62 6.41 -10.78 0.67
C THR A 62 5.27 -10.92 -0.33
N ARG A 63 5.47 -10.44 -1.56
CA ARG A 63 4.47 -10.49 -2.64
C ARG A 63 3.84 -11.88 -2.84
N HIS A 64 4.61 -12.95 -2.63
CA HIS A 64 4.19 -14.33 -2.87
C HIS A 64 4.35 -15.26 -1.65
N GLY A 65 5.06 -14.82 -0.61
CA GLY A 65 5.39 -15.64 0.56
C GLY A 65 4.48 -15.42 1.75
N LYS A 66 4.58 -16.33 2.73
CA LYS A 66 3.82 -16.29 3.99
C LYS A 66 4.12 -15.03 4.81
N ALA A 67 3.10 -14.54 5.51
CA ALA A 67 3.31 -13.53 6.53
C ALA A 67 4.03 -14.11 7.75
N ARG A 68 4.85 -13.30 8.42
CA ARG A 68 5.56 -13.67 9.64
C ARG A 68 5.61 -12.49 10.61
N LEU A 69 5.48 -12.77 11.90
CA LEU A 69 5.88 -11.83 12.94
C LEU A 69 7.40 -11.83 13.05
N ILE A 70 7.99 -10.64 13.08
CA ILE A 70 9.43 -10.42 13.17
C ILE A 70 9.75 -9.47 14.34
N HIS A 71 10.98 -9.55 14.84
CA HIS A 71 11.56 -8.53 15.71
C HIS A 71 12.22 -7.46 14.85
N VAL A 72 12.18 -6.21 15.28
CA VAL A 72 12.75 -5.06 14.56
C VAL A 72 13.51 -4.16 15.52
N THR A 73 14.51 -3.43 15.03
CA THR A 73 15.29 -2.46 15.84
C THR A 73 15.23 -1.04 15.26
N ASP A 74 14.49 -0.89 14.17
CA ASP A 74 14.20 0.34 13.45
C ASP A 74 12.69 0.57 13.39
N THR A 75 12.27 1.73 12.89
CA THR A 75 10.86 1.99 12.58
C THR A 75 10.65 2.40 11.13
N ILE A 76 9.58 1.86 10.53
CA ILE A 76 9.07 2.30 9.23
C ILE A 76 7.89 3.26 9.36
N GLY A 77 7.49 3.59 10.59
CA GLY A 77 6.41 4.54 10.86
C GLY A 77 6.70 5.92 10.29
N ASP A 78 5.69 6.53 9.67
CA ASP A 78 5.72 7.92 9.25
C ASP A 78 4.47 8.62 9.81
N PRO A 79 4.62 9.58 10.76
CA PRO A 79 3.50 10.30 11.34
C PRO A 79 2.62 11.03 10.31
N LYS A 80 3.19 11.38 9.15
CA LYS A 80 2.51 12.07 8.04
C LYS A 80 1.88 11.10 7.05
N ALA A 81 2.03 9.78 7.24
CA ALA A 81 1.46 8.79 6.34
C ALA A 81 -0.08 8.92 6.25
N PRO A 82 -0.67 8.71 5.06
CA PRO A 82 -2.11 8.72 4.90
C PRO A 82 -2.80 7.70 5.81
N VAL A 83 -3.96 8.07 6.35
CA VAL A 83 -4.76 7.19 7.20
C VAL A 83 -5.65 6.31 6.33
N LEU A 84 -5.57 4.98 6.50
CA LEU A 84 -6.55 4.06 5.96
C LEU A 84 -7.75 3.96 6.91
N GLY A 85 -8.79 4.74 6.63
CA GLY A 85 -10.02 4.81 7.43
C GLY A 85 -10.64 3.44 7.73
N TYR A 86 -11.33 3.32 8.86
CA TYR A 86 -12.04 2.10 9.20
C TYR A 86 -13.12 1.76 8.15
N GLY A 87 -13.28 0.47 7.87
CA GLY A 87 -14.16 -0.04 6.83
C GLY A 87 -13.62 0.14 5.40
N LYS A 88 -12.42 0.71 5.23
CA LYS A 88 -11.81 0.93 3.91
C LYS A 88 -10.80 -0.16 3.58
N THR A 89 -10.76 -0.50 2.30
CA THR A 89 -9.77 -1.38 1.69
C THR A 89 -8.91 -0.55 0.74
N LYS A 90 -7.59 -0.79 0.77
CA LYS A 90 -6.62 -0.15 -0.12
C LYS A 90 -5.70 -1.22 -0.71
N ARG A 91 -5.44 -1.10 -2.01
CA ARG A 91 -4.34 -1.84 -2.66
C ARG A 91 -3.07 -1.02 -2.54
N VAL A 92 -2.03 -1.61 -1.97
CA VAL A 92 -0.73 -1.00 -1.72
C VAL A 92 0.31 -1.89 -2.38
N GLY A 93 0.75 -1.50 -3.58
CA GLY A 93 1.56 -2.38 -4.43
C GLY A 93 0.83 -3.69 -4.75
N PRO A 94 1.44 -4.87 -4.51
CA PRO A 94 0.81 -6.17 -4.75
C PRO A 94 -0.07 -6.65 -3.59
N PHE A 95 -0.17 -5.88 -2.52
CA PHE A 95 -0.90 -6.24 -1.31
C PHE A 95 -2.26 -5.53 -1.27
N THR A 96 -3.23 -6.17 -0.64
CA THR A 96 -4.53 -5.57 -0.38
C THR A 96 -4.76 -5.60 1.12
N CYS A 97 -5.03 -4.43 1.69
CA CYS A 97 -5.22 -4.26 3.13
C CYS A 97 -6.58 -3.64 3.42
N THR A 98 -7.26 -4.15 4.45
CA THR A 98 -8.54 -3.66 4.95
C THR A 98 -8.39 -3.26 6.41
N SER A 99 -8.68 -2.01 6.71
CA SER A 99 -8.66 -1.47 8.08
C SER A 99 -10.04 -1.64 8.70
N ARG A 100 -10.15 -2.43 9.77
CA ARG A 100 -11.38 -2.61 10.55
C ARG A 100 -11.15 -2.18 12.00
N ARG A 101 -12.23 -1.91 12.74
CA ARG A 101 -12.13 -1.65 14.18
C ARG A 101 -11.53 -2.84 14.94
N THR A 102 -11.75 -4.05 14.43
CA THR A 102 -11.23 -5.31 14.99
C THR A 102 -9.78 -5.60 14.61
N GLY A 103 -9.15 -4.80 13.75
CA GLY A 103 -7.76 -5.01 13.33
C GLY A 103 -7.51 -4.64 11.86
N LEU A 104 -6.23 -4.67 11.49
CA LEU A 104 -5.78 -4.55 10.10
C LEU A 104 -5.58 -5.94 9.52
N SER A 105 -6.24 -6.23 8.40
CA SER A 105 -6.01 -7.45 7.63
C SER A 105 -5.34 -7.11 6.31
N CYS A 106 -4.27 -7.82 5.95
CA CYS A 106 -3.62 -7.69 4.65
C CYS A 106 -3.41 -9.06 4.01
N HIS A 107 -3.53 -9.14 2.69
CA HIS A 107 -3.26 -10.35 1.92
C HIS A 107 -2.38 -10.04 0.71
N ASN A 108 -1.64 -11.07 0.28
CA ASN A 108 -0.88 -11.06 -0.97
C ASN A 108 -1.62 -11.82 -2.08
N ARG A 109 -1.01 -11.92 -3.26
CA ARG A 109 -1.64 -12.53 -4.44
C ARG A 109 -1.80 -14.05 -4.34
N ASN A 110 -1.04 -14.69 -3.46
CA ASN A 110 -1.03 -16.13 -3.28
C ASN A 110 -1.98 -16.58 -2.16
N GLY A 111 -2.78 -15.66 -1.60
CA GLY A 111 -3.73 -15.96 -0.52
C GLY A 111 -3.12 -15.98 0.87
N HIS A 112 -1.81 -15.74 1.02
CA HIS A 112 -1.21 -15.52 2.34
C HIS A 112 -1.62 -14.17 2.88
N GLY A 113 -1.69 -14.07 4.20
CA GLY A 113 -2.14 -12.88 4.86
C GLY A 113 -1.82 -12.82 6.34
N PHE A 114 -2.20 -11.69 6.92
CA PHE A 114 -2.19 -11.50 8.35
C PHE A 114 -3.37 -10.65 8.78
N THR A 115 -3.77 -10.84 10.04
CA THR A 115 -4.68 -9.96 10.77
C THR A 115 -4.05 -9.59 12.09
N VAL A 116 -3.92 -8.29 12.36
CA VAL A 116 -3.28 -7.77 13.57
C VAL A 116 -4.15 -6.71 14.24
N SER A 117 -4.27 -6.83 15.55
CA SER A 117 -4.90 -5.87 16.46
C SER A 117 -4.10 -5.82 17.76
N ARG A 118 -4.53 -5.01 18.74
CA ARG A 118 -3.89 -4.97 20.07
C ARG A 118 -4.00 -6.30 20.79
N GLU A 119 -5.08 -7.04 20.54
CA GLU A 119 -5.47 -8.26 21.25
C GLU A 119 -4.94 -9.53 20.57
N ARG A 120 -4.80 -9.53 19.24
CA ARG A 120 -4.42 -10.74 18.49
C ARG A 120 -3.58 -10.44 17.27
N GLN A 121 -2.60 -11.30 17.01
CA GLN A 121 -1.83 -11.31 15.76
C GLN A 121 -1.93 -12.72 15.16
N THR A 122 -2.38 -12.79 13.91
CA THR A 122 -2.57 -14.05 13.18
C THR A 122 -1.93 -13.92 11.81
N VAL A 123 -1.22 -14.95 11.38
CA VAL A 123 -0.61 -15.09 10.05
C VAL A 123 -1.09 -16.37 9.39
N HIS A 124 -1.27 -16.38 8.07
CA HIS A 124 -1.72 -17.53 7.27
C HIS A 124 -1.13 -17.48 5.85
#